data_AF-Q7UEQ6-F1
#
_entry.id   AF-Q7UEQ6-F1
#
_cell.length_a   1.000
_cell.length_b   1.000
_cell.length_c   1.000
_cell.angle_alpha   90.00
_cell.angle_beta   90.00
_cell.angle_gamma   90.00
#
_symmetry.space_group_name_H-M   'P 1'
#
loop_
_entity.id
_entity.type
_entity.pdbx_description
1 polymer ?
#
loop_
_entity_poly.entity_id
_entity_poly.type
_entity_poly.pdbx_seq_one_letter_code
_entity_poly.pdbx_strand_id
1 'polypeptide(L)'
;MVGSSCPIPCNQSIQMSDLPNCPECAGEFTYEDGILLVCPSCGHEWSPADAEAAAEADIIRDANGNALENGDTVVVIKDLKVKGAGQTVKVGTKVKNIRLVDGDHDIDCKIDGIGAMGLKSEFVRKA
;
A
#
# COMPACT_ATOMS: atom_id res chain seq x y z
N MET A 1 29.50 40.14 -42.24
CA MET A 1 28.06 40.10 -42.61
C MET A 1 27.91 38.80 -43.40
N VAL A 2 27.37 37.70 -42.88
CA VAL A 2 26.15 37.53 -42.09
C VAL A 2 26.37 36.47 -41.01
N GLY A 3 26.13 36.85 -39.76
CA GLY A 3 25.92 35.90 -38.68
C GLY A 3 24.50 35.38 -38.79
N SER A 4 24.35 34.08 -39.03
CA SER A 4 23.06 33.40 -38.90
C SER A 4 23.23 32.31 -37.86
N SER A 5 23.01 32.76 -36.63
CA SER A 5 22.52 32.02 -35.48
C SER A 5 21.82 30.72 -35.85
N CYS A 6 22.45 29.59 -35.54
CA CYS A 6 21.69 28.41 -35.14
C CYS A 6 21.90 28.25 -33.63
N PRO A 7 20.96 28.74 -32.80
CA PRO A 7 21.01 28.52 -31.37
C PRO A 7 20.80 27.02 -31.09
N ILE A 8 21.87 26.35 -30.66
CA ILE A 8 21.81 25.11 -29.88
C ILE A 8 21.06 25.49 -28.58
N PRO A 9 20.04 24.76 -28.11
CA PRO A 9 20.08 23.30 -28.00
C PRO A 9 18.81 22.60 -28.48
N CYS A 10 18.98 21.60 -29.36
CA CYS A 10 18.09 20.45 -29.38
C CYS A 10 18.33 19.63 -28.10
N ASN A 11 17.90 20.17 -26.97
CA ASN A 11 17.66 19.40 -25.77
C ASN A 11 16.13 19.32 -25.60
N GLN A 12 15.67 18.17 -25.15
CA GLN A 12 14.29 17.90 -24.72
C GLN A 12 13.32 17.41 -25.80
N SER A 13 13.38 16.11 -26.05
CA SER A 13 12.26 15.21 -25.73
C SER A 13 12.66 13.78 -26.09
N ILE A 14 13.57 13.20 -25.30
CA ILE A 14 13.46 11.75 -25.07
C ILE A 14 12.18 11.66 -24.24
N GLN A 15 11.11 11.18 -24.87
CA GLN A 15 9.95 10.68 -24.14
C GLN A 15 10.49 9.62 -23.18
N MET A 16 10.71 10.01 -21.92
CA MET A 16 10.78 9.07 -20.82
C MET A 16 9.42 8.39 -20.83
N SER A 17 9.39 7.14 -21.28
CA SER A 17 8.26 6.26 -21.15
C SER A 17 7.80 6.34 -19.68
N ASP A 18 6.55 6.76 -19.48
CA ASP A 18 5.88 6.91 -18.17
C ASP A 18 5.56 5.51 -17.59
N LEU A 19 6.54 4.60 -17.66
CA LEU A 19 6.42 3.22 -17.24
C LEU A 19 6.64 3.17 -15.73
N PRO A 20 5.79 2.44 -14.98
CA PRO A 20 5.88 2.42 -13.53
C PRO A 20 7.21 1.81 -13.09
N ASN A 21 7.75 2.34 -11.99
CA ASN A 21 8.92 1.77 -11.33
C ASN A 21 8.67 0.31 -10.96
N CYS A 22 9.73 -0.49 -10.97
CA CYS A 22 9.63 -1.88 -10.56
C CYS A 22 9.22 -1.99 -9.08
N PRO A 23 8.19 -2.80 -8.73
CA PRO A 23 7.74 -2.95 -7.35
C PRO A 23 8.78 -3.63 -6.44
N GLU A 24 9.69 -4.44 -6.98
CA GLU A 24 10.72 -5.13 -6.17
C GLU A 24 11.99 -4.30 -5.95
N CYS A 25 12.41 -3.51 -6.93
CA CYS A 25 13.70 -2.81 -6.86
C CYS A 25 13.60 -1.28 -6.97
N ALA A 26 12.39 -0.73 -7.11
CA ALA A 26 12.13 0.68 -7.39
C ALA A 26 12.88 1.25 -8.61
N GLY A 27 13.40 0.38 -9.48
CA GLY A 27 14.16 0.77 -10.66
C GLY A 27 13.31 1.58 -11.63
N GLU A 28 13.85 2.68 -12.13
CA GLU A 28 13.22 3.59 -13.09
C GLU A 28 13.23 3.06 -14.54
N PHE A 29 13.97 1.98 -14.80
CA PHE A 29 14.22 1.45 -16.15
C PHE A 29 13.40 0.19 -16.43
N THR A 30 12.08 0.27 -16.31
CA THR A 30 11.18 -0.81 -16.75
C THR A 30 11.01 -0.77 -18.27
N TYR A 31 10.97 -1.93 -18.94
CA TYR A 31 10.61 -2.01 -20.35
C TYR A 31 9.41 -2.93 -20.56
N GLU A 32 8.61 -2.67 -21.59
CA GLU A 32 7.51 -3.54 -21.98
C GLU A 32 8.03 -4.64 -22.94
N ASP A 33 7.75 -5.90 -22.60
CA ASP A 33 7.90 -7.05 -23.49
C ASP A 33 6.49 -7.57 -23.84
N GLY A 34 5.88 -6.93 -24.84
CA GLY A 34 4.52 -7.23 -25.28
C GLY A 34 3.45 -6.76 -24.29
N ILE A 35 2.97 -7.66 -23.43
CA ILE A 35 1.90 -7.38 -22.43
C ILE A 35 2.48 -7.27 -21.02
N LEU A 36 3.72 -7.74 -20.81
CA LEU A 36 4.40 -7.68 -19.52
C LEU A 36 5.38 -6.51 -19.48
N LEU A 37 5.58 -6.01 -18.26
CA LEU A 37 6.64 -5.10 -17.87
C LEU A 37 7.77 -5.93 -17.26
N VAL A 38 8.99 -5.69 -17.72
CA VAL A 38 10.18 -6.40 -17.28
C VAL A 38 11.19 -5.41 -16.74
N CYS A 39 11.74 -5.69 -15.56
CA CYS A 39 12.84 -4.92 -15.01
C CYS A 39 14.20 -5.57 -15.36
N PRO A 40 15.12 -4.88 -16.05
CA PRO A 40 16.45 -5.38 -16.37
C PRO A 40 17.41 -5.39 -15.16
N SER A 41 17.06 -4.72 -14.06
CA SER A 41 17.88 -4.66 -12.84
C SER A 41 17.71 -5.91 -11.96
N CYS A 42 16.47 -6.41 -11.84
CA CYS A 42 16.16 -7.57 -11.01
C CYS A 42 15.60 -8.78 -11.78
N GLY A 43 15.25 -8.62 -13.06
CA GLY A 43 14.61 -9.67 -13.86
C GLY A 43 13.15 -9.94 -13.46
N HIS A 44 12.52 -9.06 -12.67
CA HIS A 44 11.12 -9.20 -12.29
C HIS A 44 10.22 -8.90 -13.50
N GLU A 45 9.24 -9.76 -13.73
CA GLU A 45 8.28 -9.70 -14.83
C GLU A 45 6.88 -9.53 -14.21
N TRP A 46 6.17 -8.46 -14.53
CA TRP A 46 4.83 -8.18 -14.00
C TRP A 46 3.94 -7.53 -15.06
N SER A 47 2.63 -7.71 -14.99
CA SER A 47 1.72 -6.99 -15.88
C SER A 47 1.33 -5.64 -15.27
N PRO A 48 1.02 -4.61 -16.08
CA PRO A 48 0.44 -3.37 -15.55
C PRO A 48 -0.89 -3.63 -14.81
N ALA A 49 -1.65 -4.64 -15.23
CA ALA A 49 -2.86 -5.09 -14.52
C ALA A 49 -2.55 -5.73 -13.16
N ASP A 50 -1.43 -6.44 -13.02
CA ASP A 50 -0.99 -7.02 -11.75
C ASP A 50 -0.45 -5.93 -10.81
N ALA A 51 0.12 -4.83 -11.33
CA ALA A 51 0.51 -3.69 -10.50
C ALA A 51 -0.70 -2.98 -9.88
N GLU A 52 -1.78 -2.84 -10.64
CA GLU A 52 -3.05 -2.29 -10.16
C GLU A 52 -3.74 -3.26 -9.19
N ALA A 53 -3.70 -4.57 -9.48
CA ALA A 53 -4.22 -5.60 -8.59
C ALA A 53 -3.39 -5.77 -7.30
N ALA A 54 -2.07 -5.54 -7.32
CA ALA A 54 -1.23 -5.56 -6.12
C ALA A 54 -1.52 -4.35 -5.21
N ALA A 55 -1.81 -3.19 -5.81
CA ALA A 55 -2.32 -2.04 -5.07
C ALA A 55 -3.72 -2.33 -4.46
N GLU A 56 -4.51 -3.21 -5.08
CA GLU A 56 -5.79 -3.68 -4.55
C GLU A 56 -5.68 -4.86 -3.57
N ALA A 57 -4.63 -5.68 -3.65
CA ALA A 57 -4.43 -6.86 -2.82
C ALA A 57 -4.02 -6.49 -1.37
N ASP A 58 -3.35 -5.37 -1.19
CA ASP A 58 -3.04 -4.82 0.15
C ASP A 58 -4.26 -4.16 0.81
N ILE A 59 -5.40 -4.09 0.10
CA ILE A 59 -6.63 -3.49 0.65
C ILE A 59 -7.30 -4.49 1.59
N ILE A 60 -6.91 -4.44 2.86
CA ILE A 60 -7.62 -5.14 3.93
C ILE A 60 -8.98 -4.48 4.10
N ARG A 61 -10.06 -5.26 3.90
CA ARG A 61 -11.43 -4.78 4.02
C ARG A 61 -11.99 -5.07 5.40
N ASP A 62 -12.69 -4.10 5.97
CA ASP A 62 -13.39 -4.27 7.25
C ASP A 62 -14.65 -5.14 7.11
N ALA A 63 -15.32 -5.44 8.23
CA ALA A 63 -16.58 -6.18 8.26
C ALA A 63 -17.73 -5.56 7.42
N ASN A 64 -17.67 -4.27 7.09
CA ASN A 64 -18.61 -3.55 6.22
C ASN A 64 -18.11 -3.39 4.78
N GLY A 65 -16.93 -3.93 4.46
CA GLY A 65 -16.34 -3.88 3.12
C GLY A 65 -15.62 -2.58 2.78
N ASN A 66 -15.31 -1.71 3.76
CA ASN A 66 -14.47 -0.53 3.47
C ASN A 66 -13.00 -0.92 3.41
N ALA A 67 -12.31 -0.33 2.43
CA ALA A 67 -10.86 -0.33 2.34
C ALA A 67 -10.23 0.33 3.57
N LEU A 68 -9.40 -0.42 4.30
CA LEU A 68 -8.56 0.09 5.37
C LEU A 68 -7.21 0.49 4.79
N GLU A 69 -6.65 1.56 5.33
CA GLU A 69 -5.36 2.10 4.91
C GLU A 69 -4.46 2.24 6.14
N ASN A 70 -3.15 2.23 5.90
CA ASN A 70 -2.17 2.43 6.96
C ASN A 70 -2.36 3.82 7.59
N GLY A 71 -2.57 3.87 8.90
CA GLY A 71 -2.82 5.09 9.66
C GLY A 71 -4.29 5.41 9.91
N ASP A 72 -5.23 4.62 9.38
CA ASP A 72 -6.67 4.85 9.54
C ASP A 72 -7.16 4.57 10.99
N THR A 73 -8.43 4.90 11.25
CA THR A 73 -9.07 4.70 12.55
C THR A 73 -10.17 3.67 12.44
N VAL A 74 -10.09 2.64 13.26
CA VAL A 74 -11.09 1.56 13.32
C VAL A 74 -11.83 1.54 14.64
N VAL A 75 -13.06 1.06 14.61
CA VAL A 75 -13.88 0.80 15.79
C VAL A 75 -14.30 -0.66 15.83
N VAL A 76 -14.14 -1.26 17.00
CA VAL A 76 -14.49 -2.66 17.23
C VAL A 76 -16.01 -2.80 17.34
N ILE A 77 -16.59 -3.74 16.57
CA ILE A 77 -18.05 -3.96 16.52
C ILE A 77 -18.54 -5.09 17.43
N LYS A 78 -17.64 -5.90 17.98
CA LYS A 78 -17.95 -7.06 18.84
C LYS A 78 -17.19 -6.97 20.16
N ASP A 79 -17.74 -7.49 21.25
CA ASP A 79 -16.99 -7.64 22.48
C ASP A 79 -15.98 -8.79 22.37
N LEU A 80 -14.73 -8.52 22.72
CA LEU A 80 -13.67 -9.52 22.78
C LEU A 80 -13.03 -9.51 24.16
N LYS A 81 -13.07 -10.67 24.82
CA LYS A 81 -12.38 -10.89 26.09
C LYS A 81 -10.97 -11.39 25.78
N VAL A 82 -10.00 -10.48 25.87
CA VAL A 82 -8.59 -10.83 25.68
C VAL A 82 -8.13 -11.69 26.86
N LYS A 83 -7.73 -12.92 26.59
CA LYS A 83 -7.15 -13.80 27.61
C LYS A 83 -5.67 -13.44 27.79
N GLY A 84 -5.37 -12.48 28.66
CA GLY A 84 -3.99 -12.12 29.01
C GLY A 84 -3.82 -10.71 29.56
N ALA A 85 -4.57 -9.75 29.01
CA ALA A 85 -4.75 -8.44 29.61
C ALA A 85 -6.10 -8.44 30.32
N GLY A 86 -6.15 -8.08 31.61
CA GLY A 86 -7.41 -8.00 32.38
C GLY A 86 -8.41 -6.95 31.86
N GLN A 87 -8.15 -6.34 30.71
CA GLN A 87 -9.01 -5.35 30.06
C GLN A 87 -9.94 -6.03 29.05
N THR A 88 -11.21 -5.68 29.11
CA THR A 88 -12.24 -6.17 28.18
C THR A 88 -12.39 -5.13 27.08
N VAL A 89 -12.10 -5.50 25.83
CA VAL A 89 -12.36 -4.63 24.68
C VAL A 89 -13.85 -4.67 24.41
N LYS A 90 -14.55 -3.62 24.84
CA LYS A 90 -15.99 -3.50 24.61
C LYS A 90 -16.25 -2.99 23.19
N VAL A 91 -17.41 -3.33 22.65
CA VAL A 91 -17.93 -2.71 21.42
C VAL A 91 -17.85 -1.19 21.52
N GLY A 92 -17.38 -0.55 20.44
CA GLY A 92 -17.17 0.89 20.39
C GLY A 92 -15.77 1.37 20.80
N THR A 93 -14.84 0.47 21.12
CA THR A 93 -13.43 0.84 21.31
C THR A 93 -12.86 1.35 20.00
N LYS A 94 -12.44 2.62 19.97
CA LYS A 94 -11.82 3.28 18.82
C LYS A 94 -10.30 3.16 18.92
N VAL A 95 -9.68 2.55 17.92
CA VAL A 95 -8.22 2.46 17.81
C VAL A 95 -7.78 3.28 16.60
N LYS A 96 -6.77 4.11 16.81
CA LYS A 96 -6.23 5.05 15.81
C LYS A 96 -4.87 4.55 15.38
N ASN A 97 -4.43 4.94 14.19
CA ASN A 97 -3.11 4.60 13.65
C ASN A 97 -2.93 3.09 13.49
N ILE A 98 -3.83 2.47 12.72
CA ILE A 98 -3.70 1.06 12.35
C ILE A 98 -2.51 0.85 11.40
N ARG A 99 -1.89 -0.32 11.46
CA ARG A 99 -0.90 -0.80 10.50
C ARG A 99 -1.45 -2.06 9.86
N LEU A 100 -1.50 -2.09 8.53
CA LEU A 100 -1.86 -3.29 7.79
C LEU A 100 -0.64 -4.20 7.75
N VAL A 101 -0.85 -5.48 8.03
CA VAL A 101 0.17 -6.53 7.95
C VAL A 101 -0.44 -7.73 7.26
N ASP A 102 0.28 -8.28 6.29
CA ASP A 102 -0.03 -9.57 5.71
C ASP A 102 0.59 -10.65 6.63
N GLY A 103 -0.24 -11.21 7.52
CA GLY A 103 0.22 -12.12 8.57
C GLY A 103 -0.92 -12.85 9.28
N ASP A 104 -0.67 -13.35 10.50
CA ASP A 104 -1.69 -14.05 11.32
C ASP A 104 -2.83 -13.11 11.78
N HIS A 105 -2.54 -11.80 11.84
CA HIS A 105 -3.50 -10.76 12.16
C HIS A 105 -3.50 -9.74 11.01
N ASP A 106 -4.67 -9.46 10.45
CA ASP A 106 -4.83 -8.52 9.34
C ASP A 106 -4.49 -7.07 9.76
N ILE A 107 -4.80 -6.68 11.00
CA ILE A 107 -4.60 -5.30 11.48
C ILE A 107 -3.81 -5.29 12.78
N ASP A 108 -2.62 -4.71 12.78
CA ASP A 108 -1.89 -4.36 14.00
C ASP A 108 -2.28 -2.95 14.44
N CYS A 109 -2.63 -2.78 15.71
CA CYS A 109 -3.03 -1.48 16.22
C CYS A 109 -2.35 -1.19 17.55
N LYS A 110 -1.87 0.03 17.72
CA LYS A 110 -1.17 0.44 18.95
C LYS A 110 -2.12 1.21 19.85
N ILE A 111 -2.34 0.68 21.05
CA ILE A 111 -3.15 1.33 22.08
C ILE A 111 -2.23 1.84 23.18
N ASP A 112 -2.33 3.13 23.48
CA ASP A 112 -1.57 3.75 24.56
C ASP A 112 -1.95 3.12 25.92
N GLY A 113 -0.96 2.57 26.63
CA GLY A 113 -1.13 1.86 27.90
C GLY A 113 -1.36 0.34 27.82
N ILE A 114 -1.60 -0.24 26.64
CA ILE A 114 -1.77 -1.70 26.45
C ILE A 114 -0.68 -2.28 25.54
N GLY A 115 -0.21 -1.52 24.54
CA GLY A 115 0.80 -1.94 23.57
C GLY A 115 0.21 -2.18 22.18
N ALA A 116 0.98 -2.85 21.32
CA ALA A 116 0.50 -3.30 20.01
C ALA A 116 -0.41 -4.53 20.21
N MET A 117 -1.57 -4.51 19.57
CA MET A 117 -2.55 -5.58 19.61
C MET A 117 -3.05 -5.86 18.20
N GLY A 118 -2.92 -7.12 17.78
CA GLY A 118 -3.48 -7.60 16.53
C GLY A 118 -4.99 -7.81 16.64
N LEU A 119 -5.74 -7.32 15.66
CA LEU A 119 -7.17 -7.54 15.48
C LEU A 119 -7.42 -8.11 14.08
N LYS A 120 -8.46 -8.94 13.98
CA LYS A 120 -8.91 -9.49 12.70
C LYS A 120 -9.87 -8.54 12.01
N SER A 121 -9.80 -8.48 10.68
CA SER A 121 -10.65 -7.68 9.79
C SER A 121 -12.16 -7.91 10.01
N GLU A 122 -12.54 -9.11 10.45
CA GLU A 122 -13.92 -9.51 10.74
C GLU A 122 -14.57 -8.80 11.95
N PHE A 123 -13.78 -8.22 12.87
CA PHE A 123 -14.28 -7.62 14.13
C PHE A 123 -14.16 -6.10 14.20
N VAL A 124 -13.63 -5.48 13.15
CA VAL A 124 -13.39 -4.04 13.08
C VAL A 124 -14.23 -3.41 11.99
N ARG A 125 -14.56 -2.14 12.15
CA ARG A 125 -15.05 -1.28 11.08
C ARG A 125 -14.29 0.03 10.99
N LYS A 126 -14.20 0.59 9.80
CA LYS A 126 -13.71 1.96 9.59
C LYS A 126 -14.62 2.96 10.33
N ALA A 127 -14.02 3.92 11.04
CA ALA A 127 -14.70 4.79 12.01
C ALA A 127 -14.97 6.21 11.52
#